data_AF-A0A662YSM8-F1
#
_entry.id   AF-A0A662YSM8-F1
#
_cell.length_a   1.000
_cell.length_b   1.000
_cell.length_c   1.000
_cell.angle_alpha   90.00
_cell.angle_beta   90.00
_cell.angle_gamma   90.00
#
_symmetry.space_group_name_H-M   'P 1'
#
loop_
_entity.id
_entity.type
_entity.pdbx_description
1 polymer ?
#
loop_
_entity_poly.entity_id
_entity_poly.type
_entity_poly.pdbx_seq_one_letter_code
_entity_poly.pdbx_strand_id
1 'polypeptide(L)' 'MNWQYKRSLPFEVRRAEGEKIRAKYPDKIPVIVEKAPKSRVAELDKKKYLVPSDLTGNTFPIDPYKLFHE' A
#
# COMPACT_ATOMS: atom_id res chain seq x y z
N MET A 1 15.87 2.09 5.04
CA MET A 1 14.72 2.39 4.16
C MET A 1 14.02 3.63 4.69
N ASN A 2 13.94 4.71 3.91
CA ASN A 2 13.31 5.95 4.34
C ASN A 2 11.86 6.00 3.81
N TRP A 3 10.87 5.71 4.66
CA TRP A 3 9.46 5.71 4.30
C TRP A 3 8.85 7.08 4.61
N GLN A 4 8.43 7.82 3.58
CA GLN A 4 7.87 9.16 3.76
C GLN A 4 6.54 9.11 4.52
N TYR A 5 5.69 8.13 4.26
CA TYR A 5 4.42 7.96 4.97
C TYR A 5 4.60 7.71 6.47
N LYS A 6 5.63 6.95 6.86
CA LYS A 6 5.92 6.69 8.28
C LYS A 6 6.50 7.91 9.00
N ARG A 7 7.14 8.83 8.25
CA ARG A 7 7.69 10.09 8.79
C ARG A 7 6.65 11.19 8.87
N SER A 8 5.75 11.28 7.90
CA SER A 8 4.73 12.33 7.85
C SER A 8 3.57 12.07 8.83
N LEU A 9 3.33 10.81 9.20
CA LEU A 9 2.22 10.45 10.08
C LEU A 9 2.69 9.61 11.30
N PRO A 10 2.30 10.01 12.53
CA PRO A 10 2.53 9.22 13.72
C PRO A 10 1.93 7.82 13.62
N PHE A 11 2.51 6.87 14.36
CA PHE A 11 2.07 5.47 14.35
C PHE A 11 0.59 5.31 14.72
N GLU A 12 0.14 5.97 15.78
CA GLU A 12 -1.24 5.89 16.26
C GLU A 12 -2.26 6.31 15.18
N VAL A 13 -1.96 7.37 14.43
CA VAL A 13 -2.81 7.85 13.34
C VAL A 13 -2.87 6.83 12.21
N ARG A 14 -1.72 6.28 11.80
CA ARG A 14 -1.65 5.26 10.74
C ARG A 14 -2.37 3.97 11.13
N ARG A 15 -2.27 3.58 12.41
CA ARG A 15 -2.95 2.41 12.96
C ARG A 15 -4.46 2.61 12.93
N ALA A 16 -4.95 3.73 13.45
CA ALA A 16 -6.37 4.05 13.46
C ALA A 16 -6.97 4.13 12.04
N GLU A 17 -6.26 4.73 11.08
CA GLU A 17 -6.67 4.70 9.67
C GLU A 17 -6.78 3.26 9.14
N GLY A 18 -5.76 2.44 9.39
CA GLY A 18 -5.73 1.04 8.95
C GLY A 18 -6.86 0.20 9.53
N GLU A 19 -7.12 0.33 10.84
CA GLU A 19 -8.20 -0.36 11.54
C GLU A 19 -9.57 0.05 11.00
N LYS A 20 -9.81 1.35 10.79
CA LYS A 20 -11.05 1.87 10.21
C LYS A 20 -11.30 1.32 8.80
N ILE A 21 -10.24 1.24 7.99
CA ILE A 21 -10.34 0.74 6.61
C ILE A 21 -10.58 -0.78 6.58
N ARG A 22 -9.91 -1.55 7.44
CA ARG A 22 -10.16 -2.99 7.57
C ARG A 22 -11.57 -3.29 8.08
N ALA A 23 -12.11 -2.47 8.97
CA ALA A 23 -13.50 -2.60 9.41
C ALA A 23 -14.49 -2.32 8.26
N LYS A 24 -14.16 -1.38 7.36
CA LYS A 24 -15.01 -1.04 6.21
C LYS A 24 -14.91 -2.06 5.07
N TYR A 25 -13.74 -2.68 4.88
CA TYR A 25 -13.46 -3.65 3.82
C TYR A 25 -12.75 -4.87 4.43
N PRO A 26 -13.49 -5.81 5.05
CA PRO A 26 -12.90 -6.93 5.81
C PRO A 26 -12.07 -7.87 4.93
N ASP A 27 -12.47 -8.07 3.67
CA ASP A 27 -11.77 -8.93 2.70
C ASP A 27 -10.64 -8.20 1.96
N LYS A 28 -10.27 -6.99 2.40
CA LYS A 28 -9.21 -6.19 1.77
C LYS A 28 -8.17 -5.73 2.78
N ILE A 29 -6.93 -5.70 2.33
CA ILE A 29 -5.75 -5.31 3.08
C ILE A 29 -5.29 -3.93 2.57
N PRO A 30 -5.22 -2.90 3.44
CA PRO A 30 -4.65 -1.61 3.06
C PRO A 30 -3.13 -1.69 2.93
N VAL A 31 -2.61 -1.34 1.75
CA VAL A 31 -1.19 -1.36 1.41
C VAL A 31 -0.72 0.05 1.07
N ILE A 32 0.41 0.45 1.63
CA ILE A 32 1.09 1.70 1.29
C ILE A 32 2.27 1.38 0.38
N VAL A 33 2.29 1.95 -0.81
CA VAL A 33 3.35 1.74 -1.81
C VAL A 33 4.13 3.03 -1.99
N GLU A 34 5.45 2.95 -1.84
CA GLU A 34 6.37 4.05 -2.09
C GLU A 34 7.47 3.60 -3.06
N LYS A 35 7.85 4.51 -3.94
CA LYS A 35 8.97 4.29 -4.86
C LYS A 35 10.28 4.19 -4.06
N ALA A 36 11.06 3.14 -4.33
CA ALA A 36 12.40 3.02 -3.76
C ALA A 36 13.32 4.15 -4.28
N PRO A 37 14.21 4.74 -3.44
CA PRO A 37 15.01 5.91 -3.83
C PRO A 37 15.87 5.75 -5.09
N LYS A 38 16.25 4.51 -5.45
CA LYS A 38 17.08 4.18 -6.61
C LYS A 38 16.29 3.55 -7.76
N SER A 39 14.97 3.54 -7.68
CA SER A 39 14.12 2.93 -8.71
C SER A 39 14.04 3.82 -9.94
N ARG A 40 14.13 3.20 -11.13
CA ARG A 40 13.90 3.86 -12.43
C ARG A 40 12.43 3.94 -12.83
N VAL A 41 11.55 3.35 -12.03
CA VAL A 41 10.09 3.36 -12.27
C VAL A 41 9.54 4.78 -12.08
N ALA A 42 8.52 5.14 -12.85
CA ALA A 42 7.81 6.42 -12.72
C ALA A 42 7.21 6.61 -11.31
N GLU A 43 6.94 7.85 -10.94
CA GLU A 43 6.24 8.15 -9.68
C GLU A 43 4.80 7.66 -9.72
N LEU A 44 4.36 7.04 -8.61
CA LEU A 44 3.00 6.53 -8.48
C LEU A 44 2.02 7.67 -8.20
N ASP A 45 0.94 7.74 -8.97
CA ASP A 45 -0.15 8.72 -8.76
C ASP A 45 -0.88 8.51 -7.43
N LYS A 46 -1.02 7.26 -7.00
CA LYS A 46 -1.65 6.86 -5.74
C LYS A 46 -0.66 6.05 -4.91
N LYS A 47 -0.69 6.22 -3.59
CA LYS A 47 0.21 5.50 -2.66
C LYS A 47 -0.52 4.60 -1.69
N LYS A 48 -1.85 4.70 -1.59
CA LYS A 48 -2.71 3.90 -0.71
C LYS A 48 -3.58 3.01 -1.58
N TYR A 49 -3.56 1.70 -1.35
CA TYR A 49 -4.29 0.72 -2.13
C TYR A 49 -4.99 -0.31 -1.25
N LEU A 50 -6.03 -0.96 -1.77
CA LEU A 50 -6.73 -2.06 -1.12
C LEU A 50 -6.54 -3.32 -1.96
N VAL A 51 -5.92 -4.34 -1.38
CA VAL A 51 -5.67 -5.62 -2.04
C VAL A 51 -6.58 -6.69 -1.45
N PRO A 52 -7.19 -7.58 -2.24
CA PRO A 52 -7.93 -8.72 -1.72
C PRO A 52 -7.07 -9.57 -0.76
N SER A 53 -7.67 -10.06 0.33
CA SER A 53 -6.98 -10.91 1.31
C SER A 53 -6.52 -12.25 0.75
N ASP A 54 -7.20 -12.73 -0.30
CA ASP A 54 -6.93 -14.03 -0.93
C ASP A 54 -5.78 -13.99 -1.94
N LEU A 55 -5.16 -12.82 -2.13
CA LEU A 55 -4.00 -12.67 -3.01
C LEU A 55 -2.77 -13.30 -2.32
N THR A 56 -2.51 -14.57 -2.60
CA THR A 56 -1.34 -15.29 -2.08
C THR A 56 -0.05 -14.58 -2.50
N GLY A 57 0.94 -14.48 -1.61
CA GLY A 57 2.16 -13.69 -1.81
C GLY A 57 2.99 -14.01 -3.06
N ASN A 58 2.68 -15.11 -3.76
CA ASN A 58 3.30 -15.51 -5.03
C ASN A 58 2.66 -14.86 -6.27
N THR A 59 1.48 -14.25 -6.17
CA THR A 59 0.79 -13.56 -7.28
C THR A 59 0.79 -12.05 -7.16
N PHE A 60 1.34 -11.47 -6.09
CA PHE A 60 1.52 -10.03 -6.01
C PHE A 60 2.54 -9.62 -7.08
N PRO A 61 2.14 -8.95 -8.17
CA PRO A 61 3.05 -8.67 -9.25
C PRO A 61 4.13 -7.73 -8.72
N ILE A 62 5.37 -8.03 -9.08
CA ILE A 62 6.58 -7.24 -8.76
C ILE A 62 6.41 -5.77 -9.21
N ASP A 63 5.48 -5.54 -10.14
CA ASP A 63 5.04 -4.23 -10.59
C ASP A 63 3.67 -3.87 -9.98
N PRO A 64 3.61 -2.98 -8.96
CA PRO A 64 2.35 -2.53 -8.38
C PRO A 64 1.46 -1.80 -9.42
N TYR A 65 2.02 -1.24 -10.50
CA TYR A 65 1.21 -0.65 -11.57
C TYR A 65 0.31 -1.69 -12.24
N LYS A 66 0.75 -2.95 -12.34
CA LYS A 66 -0.06 -4.04 -12.91
C LYS A 66 -1.14 -4.55 -11.95
N LEU A 67 -0.96 -4.41 -10.63
CA LEU A 67 -1.95 -4.85 -9.64
C LEU A 67 -3.13 -3.89 -9.49
N PHE A 68 -2.91 -2.60 -9.79
CA PHE A 68 -3.86 -1.53 -9.44
C PHE A 68 -4.48 -0.82 -10.65
N HIS A 69 -4.11 -1.20 -11.88
CA HIS A 69 -4.66 -0.66 -13.12
C HIS A 69 -5.48 -1.70 -13.93
N GLU A 70 -5.97 -2.75 -13.29
CA GLU A 70 -7.04 -3.61 -13.85
C GLU A 70 -8.37 -3.35 -13.12
#